data_AF-A0A1V5RAV5-F1
#
_entry.id   AF-A0A1V5RAV5-F1
#
_cell.length_a   1.000
_cell.length_b   1.000
_cell.length_c   1.000
_cell.angle_alpha   90.00
_cell.angle_beta   90.00
_cell.angle_gamma   90.00
#
_symmetry.space_group_name_H-M   'P 1'
#
loop_
_entity.id
_entity.type
_entity.pdbx_description
1 polymer ?
#
loop_
_entity_poly.entity_id
_entity_poly.type
_entity_poly.pdbx_seq_one_letter_code
_entity_poly.pdbx_strand_id
1 'polypeptide(L)'
;MIIKIINNQQGSTALLMSVVVLSSVLAVVLSASEVIRNGLVVNRVQLDSTRAYFASEAAAERILWTVRNNISDLSSCNAINHCAHFDAGNSIICDANCSAVNSVSAVFPNYKYYIDYDSAGVGTKLICYGFYSSSSRAVEISY
;
A
#
# COMPACT_ATOMS: atom_id res chain seq x y z
N MET A 1 -6.55 73.17 -7.72
CA MET A 1 -7.31 71.91 -7.61
C MET A 1 -6.45 70.64 -7.73
N ILE A 2 -5.19 70.73 -8.19
CA ILE A 2 -4.30 69.56 -8.39
C ILE A 2 -3.65 69.07 -7.06
N ILE A 3 -3.40 69.98 -6.11
CA ILE A 3 -2.71 69.67 -4.84
C ILE A 3 -3.50 68.72 -3.92
N LYS A 4 -4.85 68.73 -3.97
CA LYS A 4 -5.68 67.82 -3.15
C LYS A 4 -5.69 66.36 -3.65
N ILE A 5 -5.32 66.12 -4.92
CA ILE A 5 -5.25 64.75 -5.49
C ILE A 5 -4.01 64.02 -4.97
N ILE A 6 -2.91 64.75 -4.71
CA ILE A 6 -1.62 64.19 -4.26
C ILE A 6 -1.69 63.65 -2.83
N ASN A 7 -2.44 64.32 -1.93
CA ASN A 7 -2.60 63.85 -0.54
C ASN A 7 -3.53 62.63 -0.38
N ASN A 8 -4.31 62.26 -1.41
CA ASN A 8 -5.20 61.09 -1.37
C ASN A 8 -4.53 59.80 -1.87
N GLN A 9 -3.28 59.87 -2.36
CA GLN A 9 -2.55 58.71 -2.86
C GLN A 9 -1.93 57.86 -1.74
N GLN A 10 -1.69 58.43 -0.55
CA GLN A 10 -1.09 57.72 0.59
C GLN A 10 -1.97 56.57 1.11
N GLY A 11 -3.30 56.73 1.04
CA GLY A 11 -4.24 55.65 1.41
C GLY A 11 -4.28 54.51 0.40
N SER A 12 -4.10 54.82 -0.90
CA SER A 12 -4.07 53.82 -1.97
C SER A 12 -2.78 53.00 -1.97
N THR A 13 -1.63 53.60 -1.71
CA THR A 13 -0.35 52.88 -1.57
C THR A 13 -0.30 52.01 -0.33
N ALA A 14 -0.89 52.43 0.79
CA ALA A 14 -1.01 51.60 1.98
C ALA A 14 -1.87 50.34 1.74
N LEU A 15 -2.97 50.48 0.99
CA LEU A 15 -3.83 49.37 0.57
C LEU A 15 -3.11 48.40 -0.39
N LEU A 16 -2.32 48.92 -1.33
CA LEU A 16 -1.59 48.08 -2.28
C LEU A 16 -0.47 47.30 -1.58
N MET A 17 0.26 47.93 -0.65
CA MET A 17 1.26 47.27 0.17
C MET A 17 0.66 46.16 1.05
N SER A 18 -0.50 46.38 1.67
CA SER A 18 -1.14 45.35 2.50
C SER A 18 -1.61 44.15 1.66
N VAL A 19 -2.13 44.38 0.46
CA VAL A 19 -2.49 43.30 -0.47
C VAL A 19 -1.25 42.49 -0.90
N VAL A 20 -0.13 43.15 -1.19
CA VAL A 20 1.13 42.46 -1.52
C VAL A 20 1.61 41.62 -0.33
N VAL A 21 1.60 42.17 0.89
CA VAL A 21 2.01 41.43 2.09
C VAL A 21 1.08 40.23 2.32
N LEU A 22 -0.24 40.42 2.29
CA LEU A 22 -1.21 39.33 2.46
C LEU A 22 -1.06 38.25 1.37
N SER A 23 -0.82 38.64 0.12
CA SER A 23 -0.61 37.69 -0.99
C SER A 23 0.68 36.88 -0.82
N SER A 24 1.75 37.50 -0.31
CA SER A 24 3.02 36.80 -0.03
C SER A 24 2.86 35.78 1.09
N VAL A 25 2.15 36.12 2.16
CA VAL A 25 1.85 35.20 3.27
C VAL A 25 0.99 34.04 2.78
N LEU A 26 -0.03 34.32 1.97
CA LEU A 26 -0.90 33.29 1.40
C LEU A 26 -0.11 32.29 0.53
N ALA A 27 0.83 32.77 -0.29
CA ALA A 27 1.67 31.90 -1.13
C ALA A 27 2.55 30.95 -0.29
N VAL A 28 3.13 31.43 0.81
CA VAL A 28 3.93 30.61 1.73
C VAL A 28 3.05 29.55 2.41
N VAL A 29 1.87 29.94 2.89
CA VAL A 29 0.95 29.01 3.56
C VAL A 29 0.44 27.92 2.60
N LEU A 30 0.12 28.27 1.35
CA LEU A 30 -0.25 27.29 0.32
C LEU A 30 0.87 26.29 0.06
N SER A 31 2.11 26.77 -0.02
CA SER A 31 3.29 25.93 -0.22
C SER A 31 3.49 24.96 0.96
N ALA A 32 3.35 25.45 2.20
CA ALA A 32 3.46 24.62 3.40
C ALA A 32 2.33 23.57 3.49
N SER A 33 1.10 23.94 3.09
CA SER A 33 -0.04 23.02 3.06
C SER A 33 0.20 21.82 2.15
N GLU A 34 0.82 22.03 0.98
CA GLU A 34 1.07 20.93 0.05
C GLU A 34 2.16 19.97 0.57
N VAL A 35 3.18 20.49 1.26
CA VAL A 35 4.19 19.66 1.93
C VAL A 35 3.54 18.79 3.01
N ILE A 36 2.69 19.38 3.85
CA ILE A 36 1.98 18.65 4.91
C ILE A 36 1.07 17.58 4.31
N ARG A 37 0.30 17.94 3.27
CA ARG A 37 -0.58 17.02 2.57
C ARG A 37 0.19 15.83 1.97
N ASN A 38 1.31 16.10 1.30
CA ASN A 38 2.16 15.05 0.75
C ASN A 38 2.74 14.16 1.85
N GLY A 39 3.16 14.74 2.98
CA GLY A 39 3.61 13.98 4.14
C GLY A 39 2.55 13.02 4.68
N LEU A 40 1.29 13.47 4.80
CA LEU A 40 0.18 12.63 5.25
C LEU A 40 -0.12 11.48 4.28
N VAL A 41 -0.09 11.75 2.96
CA VAL A 41 -0.32 10.72 1.94
C VAL A 41 0.78 9.66 1.99
N VAL A 42 2.05 10.07 2.05
CA VAL A 42 3.19 9.15 2.15
C VAL A 42 3.11 8.30 3.42
N ASN A 43 2.77 8.90 4.57
CA ASN A 43 2.63 8.18 5.83
C ASN A 43 1.54 7.08 5.75
N ARG A 44 0.38 7.41 5.17
CA ARG A 44 -0.70 6.44 4.98
C ARG A 44 -0.27 5.28 4.08
N VAL A 45 0.37 5.57 2.94
CA VAL A 45 0.88 4.53 2.04
C VAL A 45 1.90 3.65 2.74
N GLN A 46 2.75 4.21 3.60
CA GLN A 46 3.71 3.45 4.39
C GLN A 46 3.02 2.51 5.38
N LEU A 47 2.03 2.99 6.14
CA LEU A 47 1.26 2.16 7.08
C LEU A 47 0.50 1.04 6.38
N ASP A 48 -0.12 1.33 5.22
CA ASP A 48 -0.83 0.31 4.45
C ASP A 48 0.15 -0.72 3.86
N SER A 49 1.36 -0.27 3.49
CA SER A 49 2.42 -1.14 2.98
C SER A 49 3.01 -2.06 4.04
N THR A 50 3.27 -1.56 5.26
CA THR A 50 3.79 -2.41 6.34
C THR A 50 2.77 -3.46 6.74
N ARG A 51 1.49 -3.10 6.74
CA ARG A 51 0.37 -4.03 6.95
C ARG A 51 0.29 -5.11 5.88
N ALA A 52 0.39 -4.74 4.60
CA ALA A 52 0.44 -5.70 3.50
C ALA A 52 1.68 -6.62 3.61
N TYR A 53 2.81 -6.07 4.03
CA TYR A 53 4.06 -6.82 4.23
C TYR A 53 3.94 -7.86 5.35
N PHE A 54 3.39 -7.50 6.51
CA PHE A 54 3.12 -8.47 7.58
C PHE A 54 2.14 -9.57 7.15
N ALA A 55 1.17 -9.25 6.29
CA ALA A 55 0.28 -10.26 5.73
C ALA A 55 1.02 -11.26 4.82
N SER A 56 1.96 -10.79 3.98
CA SER A 56 2.79 -11.70 3.16
C SER A 56 3.71 -12.57 4.02
N GLU A 57 4.31 -12.03 5.09
CA GLU A 57 5.14 -12.83 6.00
C GLU A 57 4.32 -13.86 6.78
N ALA A 58 3.14 -13.49 7.27
CA ALA A 58 2.26 -14.43 7.94
C ALA A 58 1.82 -15.58 7.01
N ALA A 59 1.57 -15.29 5.74
CA ALA A 59 1.29 -16.31 4.73
C ALA A 59 2.47 -17.26 4.53
N ALA A 60 3.68 -16.71 4.44
CA ALA A 60 4.93 -17.46 4.29
C ALA A 60 5.21 -18.38 5.50
N GLU A 61 5.05 -17.88 6.71
CA GLU A 61 5.22 -18.68 7.92
C GLU A 61 4.18 -19.78 8.01
N ARG A 62 2.92 -19.48 7.66
CA ARG A 62 1.83 -20.45 7.69
C ARG A 62 2.10 -21.63 6.73
N ILE A 63 2.54 -21.35 5.51
CA ILE A 63 2.81 -22.39 4.52
C ILE A 63 4.04 -23.23 4.89
N LEU A 64 5.11 -22.58 5.37
CA LEU A 64 6.29 -23.28 5.88
C LEU A 64 5.94 -24.18 7.06
N TRP A 65 5.08 -23.70 7.96
CA TRP A 65 4.59 -24.50 9.09
C TRP A 65 3.76 -25.70 8.62
N THR A 66 2.88 -25.55 7.63
CA THR A 66 2.10 -26.68 7.10
C THR A 66 2.96 -27.72 6.39
N VAL A 67 3.97 -27.29 5.64
CA VAL A 67 4.93 -28.18 4.97
C VAL A 67 5.76 -28.95 6.01
N ARG A 68 6.27 -28.26 7.04
CA ARG A 68 7.07 -28.90 8.12
C ARG A 68 6.28 -29.96 8.89
N ASN A 69 4.98 -29.75 9.08
CA ASN A 69 4.14 -30.68 9.82
C ASN A 69 3.46 -31.75 8.94
N ASN A 70 3.76 -31.80 7.64
CA ASN A 70 3.14 -32.72 6.67
C ASN A 70 1.59 -32.68 6.69
N ILE A 71 1.02 -31.51 7.00
CA ILE A 71 -0.44 -31.34 7.12
C ILE A 71 -1.10 -31.23 5.73
N SER A 72 -0.36 -30.76 4.73
CA SER A 72 -0.85 -30.57 3.36
C SER A 72 0.31 -30.58 2.37
N ASP A 73 0.09 -31.15 1.18
CA ASP A 73 1.09 -31.25 0.12
C ASP A 73 0.87 -30.15 -0.94
N LEU A 74 1.94 -29.40 -1.27
CA LEU A 74 1.93 -28.35 -2.29
C LEU A 74 2.11 -28.90 -3.71
N SER A 75 2.39 -30.20 -3.88
CA SER A 75 2.57 -30.81 -5.20
C SER A 75 1.39 -30.59 -6.14
N SER A 76 0.17 -30.48 -5.57
CA SER A 76 -1.07 -30.18 -6.29
C SER A 76 -1.15 -28.74 -6.84
N CYS A 77 -0.32 -27.83 -6.33
CA CYS A 77 -0.24 -26.44 -6.76
C CYS A 77 0.88 -26.19 -7.78
N ASN A 78 1.63 -27.23 -8.18
CA ASN A 78 2.74 -27.12 -9.13
C ASN A 78 2.29 -27.05 -10.59
N ALA A 79 1.45 -26.07 -10.92
CA ALA A 79 1.00 -25.83 -12.28
C ALA A 79 1.06 -24.34 -12.61
N ILE A 80 1.24 -24.03 -13.90
CA ILE A 80 1.40 -22.66 -14.37
C ILE A 80 0.14 -21.85 -14.01
N ASN A 81 0.32 -20.69 -13.38
CA ASN A 81 -0.76 -19.80 -12.89
C ASN A 81 -1.65 -20.39 -11.77
N HIS A 82 -1.15 -21.39 -11.03
CA HIS A 82 -1.84 -21.87 -9.84
C HIS A 82 -1.41 -21.10 -8.59
N CYS A 83 -2.34 -20.95 -7.66
CA CYS A 83 -2.13 -20.16 -6.47
C CYS A 83 -2.81 -20.82 -5.30
N ALA A 84 -2.06 -20.96 -4.22
CA ALA A 84 -2.44 -21.64 -3.01
C ALA A 84 -3.08 -20.66 -2.03
N HIS A 85 -4.15 -21.11 -1.38
CA HIS A 85 -4.73 -20.46 -0.22
C HIS A 85 -5.20 -21.46 0.80
N PHE A 86 -5.51 -20.96 2.00
CA PHE A 86 -6.05 -21.77 3.07
C PHE A 86 -7.56 -21.57 3.17
N ASP A 87 -8.28 -22.67 3.20
CA ASP A 87 -9.71 -22.70 3.55
C ASP A 87 -9.91 -22.47 5.06
N ALA A 88 -11.16 -22.26 5.48
CA ALA A 88 -11.59 -22.22 6.87
C ALA A 88 -11.17 -23.47 7.66
N GLY A 89 -10.99 -24.61 6.99
CA GLY A 89 -10.47 -25.85 7.55
C GLY A 89 -8.94 -25.95 7.65
N ASN A 90 -8.19 -24.86 7.41
CA ASN A 90 -6.72 -24.83 7.40
C ASN A 90 -6.04 -25.75 6.37
N SER A 91 -6.79 -26.25 5.39
CA SER A 91 -6.25 -27.07 4.29
C SER A 91 -5.83 -26.16 3.13
N ILE A 92 -4.78 -26.57 2.41
CA ILE A 92 -4.30 -25.87 1.22
C ILE A 92 -5.21 -26.21 0.04
N ILE A 93 -5.73 -25.19 -0.63
CA ILE A 93 -6.48 -25.28 -1.89
C ILE A 93 -5.67 -24.57 -2.97
N CYS A 94 -5.46 -25.27 -4.09
CA CYS A 94 -4.83 -24.71 -5.28
C CYS A 94 -5.92 -24.27 -6.26
N ASP A 95 -5.99 -22.97 -6.54
CA ASP A 95 -6.85 -22.43 -7.59
C ASP A 95 -6.04 -22.22 -8.86
N ALA A 96 -6.64 -22.53 -10.01
CA ALA A 96 -6.07 -22.26 -11.33
C ALA A 96 -6.09 -20.77 -11.72
N ASN A 97 -6.54 -19.89 -10.83
CA ASN A 97 -6.69 -18.46 -11.12
C ASN A 97 -6.54 -17.60 -9.85
N CYS A 98 -5.42 -16.88 -9.73
CA CYS A 98 -5.07 -16.10 -8.53
C CYS A 98 -6.04 -14.95 -8.25
N SER A 99 -6.84 -14.57 -9.24
CA SER A 99 -7.88 -13.56 -9.09
C SER A 99 -9.00 -14.00 -8.13
N ALA A 100 -9.31 -15.30 -8.08
CA ALA A 100 -10.32 -15.85 -7.16
C ALA A 100 -9.82 -15.92 -5.71
N VAL A 101 -8.51 -16.08 -5.54
CA VAL A 101 -7.85 -16.23 -4.24
C VAL A 101 -7.83 -14.93 -3.43
N ASN A 102 -7.89 -13.78 -4.12
CA ASN A 102 -8.09 -12.45 -3.53
C ASN A 102 -9.40 -12.33 -2.70
N SER A 103 -10.23 -13.37 -2.62
CA SER A 103 -11.50 -13.37 -1.87
C SER A 103 -11.44 -14.14 -0.55
N VAL A 104 -10.52 -15.09 -0.36
CA VAL A 104 -10.84 -16.29 0.44
C VAL A 104 -10.10 -16.36 1.78
N SER A 105 -8.85 -15.92 1.90
CA SER A 105 -8.10 -16.13 3.14
C SER A 105 -7.89 -14.84 3.93
N ALA A 106 -8.96 -14.37 4.58
CA ALA A 106 -8.90 -13.28 5.55
C ALA A 106 -8.66 -13.83 6.96
N VAL A 107 -7.42 -13.76 7.45
CA VAL A 107 -7.13 -14.04 8.89
C VAL A 107 -7.75 -12.96 9.78
N PHE A 108 -7.97 -11.76 9.22
CA PHE A 108 -8.57 -10.59 9.87
C PHE A 108 -9.32 -9.73 8.84
N PRO A 109 -10.35 -8.94 9.23
CA PRO A 109 -11.38 -8.41 8.33
C PRO A 109 -10.95 -7.48 7.17
N ASN A 110 -9.66 -7.25 6.92
CA ASN A 110 -9.16 -6.39 5.83
C ASN A 110 -7.84 -6.85 5.21
N TYR A 111 -7.35 -8.04 5.57
CA TYR A 111 -6.09 -8.58 5.06
C TYR A 111 -6.40 -9.76 4.16
N LYS A 112 -5.76 -9.80 3.00
CA LYS A 112 -5.89 -10.92 2.06
C LYS A 112 -4.48 -11.36 1.69
N TYR A 113 -4.30 -12.65 1.48
CA TYR A 113 -3.05 -13.18 0.99
C TYR A 113 -3.30 -14.36 0.06
N TYR A 114 -2.36 -14.57 -0.86
CA TYR A 114 -2.27 -15.78 -1.67
C TYR A 114 -0.81 -16.15 -1.86
N ILE A 115 -0.58 -17.40 -2.24
CA ILE A 115 0.76 -17.95 -2.39
C ILE A 115 0.89 -18.48 -3.80
N ASP A 116 1.90 -18.04 -4.52
CA ASP A 116 2.33 -18.63 -5.79
C ASP A 116 3.44 -19.65 -5.49
N TYR A 117 3.31 -20.85 -6.03
CA TYR A 117 4.23 -21.94 -5.79
C TYR A 117 4.70 -22.51 -7.12
N ASP A 118 6.02 -22.52 -7.30
CA ASP A 118 6.67 -23.10 -8.47
C ASP A 118 7.77 -24.05 -8.02
N SER A 119 7.73 -25.28 -8.53
CA SER A 119 8.80 -26.26 -8.32
C SER A 119 9.34 -26.83 -9.63
N ALA A 120 9.19 -26.09 -10.73
CA ALA A 120 9.73 -26.46 -12.03
C ALA A 120 11.28 -26.33 -12.05
N GLY A 121 11.99 -27.36 -11.62
CA GLY A 121 13.45 -27.48 -11.79
C GLY A 121 14.22 -27.93 -10.55
N VAL A 122 15.39 -27.31 -10.32
CA VAL A 122 16.37 -27.65 -9.27
C VAL A 122 16.07 -26.99 -7.91
N GLY A 123 15.07 -26.11 -7.87
CA GLY A 123 14.69 -25.36 -6.67
C GLY A 123 13.20 -25.14 -6.58
N THR A 124 12.74 -24.95 -5.36
CA THR A 124 11.35 -24.60 -5.04
C THR A 124 11.28 -23.11 -4.75
N LYS A 125 10.39 -22.43 -5.46
CA LYS A 125 10.12 -21.00 -5.31
C LYS A 125 8.72 -20.81 -4.76
N LEU A 126 8.62 -19.96 -3.76
CA LEU A 126 7.37 -19.65 -3.09
C LEU A 126 7.25 -18.13 -2.97
N ILE A 127 6.22 -17.55 -3.58
CA ILE A 127 5.94 -16.12 -3.53
C ILE A 127 4.65 -15.89 -2.74
N CYS A 128 4.77 -15.26 -1.58
CA CYS A 128 3.63 -14.89 -0.75
C CYS A 128 3.22 -13.45 -1.02
N TYR A 129 2.01 -13.24 -1.49
CA TYR A 129 1.44 -11.92 -1.70
C TYR A 129 0.52 -11.55 -0.55
N GLY A 130 0.71 -10.36 0.02
CA GLY A 130 -0.14 -9.77 1.05
C GLY A 130 -0.80 -8.49 0.54
N PHE A 131 -2.07 -8.32 0.86
CA PHE A 131 -2.89 -7.18 0.43
C PHE A 131 -3.55 -6.52 1.62
N TYR A 132 -3.49 -5.19 1.63
CA TYR A 132 -4.22 -4.36 2.58
C TYR A 132 -4.71 -3.09 1.90
N SER A 133 -6.03 -2.88 1.90
CA SER A 133 -6.69 -1.77 1.20
C SER A 133 -6.31 -1.71 -0.29
N SER A 134 -5.39 -0.81 -0.68
CA SER A 134 -4.87 -0.62 -2.05
C SER A 134 -3.38 -0.93 -2.20
N SER A 135 -2.72 -1.35 -1.11
CA SER A 135 -1.30 -1.72 -1.13
C SER A 135 -1.15 -3.23 -1.24
N SER A 136 -0.17 -3.66 -2.03
CA SER A 136 0.24 -5.05 -2.18
C SER A 136 1.74 -5.17 -1.97
N ARG A 137 2.15 -6.20 -1.23
CA ARG A 137 3.55 -6.57 -1.00
C ARG A 137 3.72 -8.05 -1.23
N ALA A 138 4.92 -8.45 -1.64
CA ALA A 138 5.25 -9.83 -1.89
C ALA A 138 6.56 -10.19 -1.18
N VAL A 139 6.63 -11.40 -0.65
CA VAL A 139 7.82 -12.01 -0.07
C VAL A 139 8.12 -13.27 -0.85
N GLU A 140 9.33 -13.36 -1.39
CA GLU A 140 9.80 -14.52 -2.14
C GLU A 140 10.76 -15.34 -1.28
N ILE A 141 10.54 -16.65 -1.26
CA ILE A 141 11.39 -17.65 -0.61
C ILE A 141 11.78 -18.66 -1.66
N SER A 142 13.09 -18.85 -1.85
CA SER A 142 13.64 -19.84 -2.78
C SER A 142 14.63 -20.73 -2.03
N TYR A 143 14.51 -22.06 -2.19
CA TYR A 143 15.42 -23.05 -1.61
C TYR A 143 15.63 -24.23 -2.56
#